data_AF-A0A2V7WGN0-F1
#
_entry.id   AF-A0A2V7WGN0-F1
#
_cell.length_a   1.000
_cell.length_b   1.000
_cell.length_c   1.000
_cell.angle_alpha   90.00
_cell.angle_beta   90.00
_cell.angle_gamma   90.00
#
_symmetry.space_group_name_H-M   'P 1'
#
loop_
_entity.id
_entity.type
_entity.pdbx_description
1 polymer ?
#
loop_
_entity_poly.entity_id
_entity_poly.type
_entity_poly.pdbx_seq_one_letter_code
_entity_poly.pdbx_strand_id
1 'polypeptide(L)'
;MLLALFLLDLASGLYLFLPLVGRRNAGVKFYRLILITSGSLTVGAAIAHWLAHAGALVNAEAFLVALTVIVVLLLRYPKRLIFRVPAALLGVAYIATAIGAWRLATGASIGWSIAGALSSMALLGSVNMAMLLGHWYLVVRGMAIDPLRRLTVATLVSTLVRIGVVGGAMLVPGVWREVAMQQGIFFWMRAGWGLAGPLVLYPMVWGTVKIRSTMAATGILYVDVVAVVIGEVLGGWLSAIARVPV
;
A
#
# COMPACT_ATOMS: atom_id res chain seq x y z
N MET A 1 5.38 -8.53 -14.46
CA MET A 1 6.19 -8.36 -13.24
C MET A 1 5.80 -7.09 -12.48
N LEU A 2 6.02 -5.88 -13.02
CA LEU A 2 5.77 -4.62 -12.28
C LEU A 2 4.29 -4.39 -11.90
N LEU A 3 3.35 -4.71 -12.79
CA LEU A 3 1.92 -4.59 -12.48
C LEU A 3 1.51 -5.49 -11.30
N ALA A 4 1.97 -6.74 -11.29
CA ALA A 4 1.67 -7.69 -10.23
C ALA A 4 2.25 -7.25 -8.89
N LEU A 5 3.48 -6.72 -8.89
CA LEU A 5 4.12 -6.12 -7.73
C LEU A 5 3.31 -4.94 -7.18
N PHE A 6 2.87 -4.02 -8.03
CA PHE A 6 2.03 -2.89 -7.61
C PHE A 6 0.70 -3.36 -6.99
N LEU A 7 0.03 -4.34 -7.61
CA LEU A 7 -1.22 -4.91 -7.11
C LEU A 7 -1.02 -5.60 -5.75
N LEU A 8 0.08 -6.33 -5.57
CA LEU A 8 0.43 -6.98 -4.31
C LEU A 8 0.76 -5.97 -3.22
N ASP A 9 1.53 -4.93 -3.52
CA ASP A 9 1.88 -3.90 -2.54
C ASP A 9 0.63 -3.15 -2.07
N LEU A 10 -0.28 -2.84 -3.01
CA LEU A 10 -1.57 -2.23 -2.70
C LEU A 10 -2.46 -3.17 -1.85
N ALA A 11 -2.59 -4.44 -2.23
CA ALA A 11 -3.38 -5.42 -1.48
C ALA A 11 -2.86 -5.63 -0.05
N SER A 12 -1.54 -5.81 0.07
CA SER A 12 -0.85 -6.02 1.34
C SER A 12 -0.93 -4.78 2.23
N GLY A 13 -0.76 -3.59 1.65
CA GLY A 13 -0.92 -2.32 2.33
C GLY A 13 -2.34 -2.10 2.86
N LEU A 14 -3.37 -2.37 2.05
CA LEU A 14 -4.77 -2.30 2.51
C LEU A 14 -5.02 -3.23 3.70
N TYR A 15 -4.51 -4.46 3.65
CA TYR A 15 -4.65 -5.38 4.77
C TYR A 15 -3.90 -4.91 6.04
N LEU A 16 -2.68 -4.41 5.89
CA LEU A 16 -1.81 -3.99 7.01
C LEU A 16 -2.37 -2.79 7.79
N PHE A 17 -3.01 -1.85 7.10
CA PHE A 17 -3.58 -0.65 7.74
C PHE A 17 -5.02 -0.86 8.25
N LEU A 18 -5.65 -1.99 7.93
CA LEU A 18 -7.00 -2.35 8.39
C LEU A 18 -7.16 -2.36 9.93
N PRO A 19 -6.17 -2.78 10.75
CA PRO A 19 -6.28 -2.70 12.20
C PRO A 19 -6.39 -1.28 12.76
N LEU A 20 -5.82 -0.26 12.08
CA LEU A 20 -5.84 1.14 12.54
C LEU A 20 -7.25 1.76 12.51
N VAL A 21 -8.11 1.26 11.62
CA VAL A 21 -9.51 1.69 11.50
C VAL A 21 -10.32 1.31 12.74
N GLY A 22 -10.05 0.11 13.27
CA GLY A 22 -10.78 -0.47 14.39
C GLY A 22 -12.17 -0.99 13.99
N ARG A 23 -12.41 -2.29 14.22
CA ARG A 23 -13.65 -2.99 13.84
C ARG A 23 -14.92 -2.42 14.51
N ARG A 24 -14.77 -1.75 15.66
CA ARG A 24 -15.88 -1.07 16.36
C ARG A 24 -16.33 0.22 15.68
N ASN A 25 -15.44 0.88 14.92
CA ASN A 25 -15.71 2.21 14.37
C ASN A 25 -16.32 2.16 12.97
N ALA A 26 -15.79 1.29 12.08
CA ALA A 26 -16.24 1.20 10.68
C ALA A 26 -17.25 0.06 10.42
N GLY A 27 -17.39 -0.87 11.36
CA GLY A 27 -18.29 -2.01 11.25
C GLY A 27 -17.80 -3.15 10.35
N VAL A 28 -18.55 -4.26 10.34
CA VAL A 28 -18.16 -5.52 9.66
C VAL A 28 -18.22 -5.39 8.14
N LYS A 29 -19.11 -4.55 7.60
CA LYS A 29 -19.26 -4.32 6.16
C LYS A 29 -18.00 -3.68 5.55
N PHE A 30 -17.42 -2.69 6.22
CA PHE A 30 -16.17 -2.06 5.79
C PHE A 30 -15.01 -3.06 5.77
N TYR A 31 -14.84 -3.86 6.83
CA TYR A 31 -13.80 -4.89 6.87
C TYR A 31 -13.97 -5.92 5.75
N ARG A 32 -15.21 -6.32 5.45
CA ARG A 32 -15.49 -7.22 4.33
C ARG A 32 -15.12 -6.58 2.99
N LEU A 33 -15.45 -5.31 2.78
CA LEU A 33 -15.09 -4.58 1.57
C LEU A 33 -13.57 -4.59 1.37
N ILE A 34 -12.79 -4.20 2.37
CA ILE A 34 -11.32 -4.16 2.28
C ILE A 34 -10.73 -5.54 1.99
N LEU A 35 -11.21 -6.59 2.66
CA LEU A 35 -10.73 -7.95 2.42
C LEU A 35 -11.06 -8.45 1.01
N ILE A 36 -12.25 -8.15 0.51
CA ILE A 36 -12.64 -8.49 -0.86
C ILE A 36 -11.77 -7.72 -1.85
N THR A 37 -11.60 -6.41 -1.67
CA THR A 37 -10.73 -5.59 -2.53
C THR A 37 -9.30 -6.12 -2.53
N SER A 38 -8.72 -6.42 -1.36
CA SER A 38 -7.37 -6.97 -1.24
C SER A 38 -7.27 -8.34 -1.91
N GLY A 39 -8.27 -9.20 -1.74
CA GLY A 39 -8.38 -10.49 -2.41
C GLY A 39 -8.47 -10.37 -3.94
N SER A 40 -9.31 -9.48 -4.45
CA SER A 40 -9.44 -9.22 -5.89
C SER A 40 -8.13 -8.69 -6.49
N LEU A 41 -7.42 -7.81 -5.80
CA LEU A 41 -6.11 -7.32 -6.21
C LEU A 41 -5.07 -8.46 -6.24
N THR A 42 -5.07 -9.36 -5.25
CA THR A 42 -4.18 -10.54 -5.27
C THR A 42 -4.50 -11.50 -6.41
N VAL A 43 -5.78 -11.68 -6.77
CA VAL A 43 -6.16 -12.47 -7.95
C VAL A 43 -5.62 -11.81 -9.23
N GLY A 44 -5.75 -10.49 -9.34
CA GLY A 44 -5.17 -9.73 -10.46
C GLY A 44 -3.65 -9.89 -10.56
N ALA A 45 -2.95 -9.86 -9.42
CA ALA A 45 -1.51 -10.11 -9.36
C ALA A 45 -1.16 -11.54 -9.81
N ALA A 46 -1.90 -12.54 -9.34
CA ALA A 46 -1.73 -13.94 -9.74
C ALA A 46 -1.90 -14.15 -11.25
N ILE A 47 -2.92 -13.54 -11.86
CA ILE A 47 -3.12 -13.58 -13.30
C ILE A 47 -1.93 -12.92 -14.03
N ALA A 48 -1.45 -11.77 -13.54
CA ALA A 48 -0.32 -11.09 -14.15
C ALA A 48 1.00 -11.87 -14.02
N HIS A 49 1.23 -12.59 -12.91
CA HIS A 49 2.39 -13.48 -12.76
C HIS A 49 2.25 -14.77 -13.57
N TRP A 50 1.04 -15.28 -13.73
CA TRP A 50 0.75 -16.44 -14.58
C TRP A 50 1.07 -16.15 -16.05
N LEU A 51 0.59 -15.01 -16.57
CA LEU A 51 0.90 -14.55 -17.94
C LEU A 51 2.40 -14.35 -18.16
N ALA A 52 3.13 -13.99 -17.11
CA ALA A 52 4.56 -13.78 -17.14
C ALA A 52 5.37 -15.03 -16.74
N HIS A 53 4.75 -16.21 -16.70
CA HIS A 53 5.38 -17.52 -16.49
C HIS A 53 6.14 -17.67 -15.16
N ALA A 54 5.75 -16.91 -14.12
CA ALA A 54 6.37 -16.97 -12.79
C ALA A 54 5.60 -17.91 -11.83
N GLY A 55 5.60 -19.22 -12.13
CA GLY A 55 4.75 -20.21 -11.45
C GLY A 55 4.89 -20.27 -9.92
N ALA A 56 6.08 -20.01 -9.36
CA ALA A 56 6.29 -20.01 -7.92
C ALA A 56 5.50 -18.91 -7.18
N LEU A 57 5.38 -17.72 -7.78
CA LEU A 57 4.61 -16.61 -7.21
C LEU A 57 3.11 -16.87 -7.30
N VAL A 58 2.65 -17.43 -8.42
CA VAL A 58 1.23 -17.77 -8.62
C VAL A 58 0.72 -18.72 -7.54
N ASN A 59 1.52 -19.71 -7.16
CA ASN A 59 1.16 -20.65 -6.08
C ASN A 59 1.07 -19.96 -4.71
N ALA A 60 1.99 -19.04 -4.42
CA ALA A 60 1.96 -18.26 -3.18
C ALA A 60 0.75 -17.32 -3.13
N GLU A 61 0.40 -16.69 -4.25
CA GLU A 61 -0.74 -15.80 -4.39
C GLU A 61 -2.07 -16.57 -4.34
N ALA A 62 -2.15 -17.76 -4.93
CA ALA A 62 -3.31 -18.63 -4.80
C ALA A 62 -3.54 -19.04 -3.33
N PHE A 63 -2.48 -19.36 -2.60
CA PHE A 63 -2.55 -19.62 -1.16
C PHE A 63 -3.03 -18.38 -0.38
N LEU A 64 -2.53 -17.18 -0.71
CA LEU A 64 -3.02 -15.93 -0.10
C LEU A 64 -4.50 -15.69 -0.36
N VAL A 65 -4.98 -15.91 -1.58
CA VAL A 65 -6.39 -15.75 -1.94
C VAL A 65 -7.24 -16.71 -1.13
N ALA A 66 -6.85 -17.98 -1.04
CA ALA A 66 -7.54 -18.97 -0.22
C ALA A 66 -7.61 -18.55 1.26
N LEU A 67 -6.49 -18.08 1.82
CA LEU A 67 -6.44 -17.59 3.19
C LEU A 67 -7.30 -16.33 3.41
N THR A 68 -7.36 -15.43 2.42
CA THR A 68 -8.23 -14.25 2.43
C THR A 68 -9.70 -14.65 2.45
N VAL A 69 -10.10 -15.62 1.62
CA VAL A 69 -11.46 -16.17 1.61
C VAL A 69 -11.82 -16.76 2.98
N ILE A 70 -10.91 -17.53 3.59
CA ILE A 70 -11.10 -18.09 4.94
C ILE A 70 -11.33 -16.96 5.96
N VAL A 71 -10.51 -15.91 5.95
CA VAL A 71 -10.65 -14.77 6.87
C VAL A 71 -11.98 -14.02 6.64
N VAL A 72 -12.41 -13.85 5.39
CA VAL A 72 -13.71 -13.25 5.04
C VAL A 72 -14.88 -14.07 5.58
N LEU A 73 -14.83 -15.40 5.45
CA LEU A 73 -15.85 -16.31 5.96
C LEU A 73 -15.90 -16.29 7.50
N LEU A 74 -14.72 -16.32 8.14
CA LEU A 74 -14.58 -16.25 9.59
C LEU A 74 -15.00 -14.90 10.17
N LEU A 75 -15.01 -13.83 9.37
CA LEU A 75 -15.48 -12.50 9.78
C LEU A 75 -16.93 -12.53 10.30
N ARG A 76 -17.75 -13.50 9.84
CA ARG A 76 -19.14 -13.70 10.28
C ARG A 76 -19.26 -14.29 11.69
N TYR A 77 -18.22 -14.97 12.20
CA TYR A 77 -18.28 -15.65 13.49
C TYR A 77 -17.80 -14.74 14.64
N PRO A 78 -18.53 -14.66 15.76
CA PRO A 78 -18.23 -13.73 16.85
C PRO A 78 -17.08 -14.18 17.79
N LYS A 79 -16.58 -15.42 17.68
CA LYS A 79 -15.52 -15.94 18.56
C LYS A 79 -14.15 -15.32 18.23
N ARG A 80 -13.64 -14.50 19.16
CA ARG A 80 -12.45 -13.63 18.96
C ARG A 80 -11.13 -14.36 18.69
N LEU A 81 -10.90 -15.57 19.21
CA LEU A 81 -9.63 -16.29 19.01
C LEU A 81 -9.51 -16.91 17.61
N ILE A 82 -10.58 -17.54 17.13
CA ILE A 82 -10.63 -18.25 15.83
C ILE A 82 -10.40 -17.29 14.67
N PHE A 83 -10.73 -16.01 14.84
CA PHE A 83 -10.49 -14.98 13.83
C PHE A 83 -9.06 -14.39 13.89
N ARG A 84 -8.45 -14.30 15.07
CA ARG A 84 -7.15 -13.59 15.26
C ARG A 84 -5.98 -14.34 14.65
N VAL A 85 -5.92 -15.66 14.83
CA VAL A 85 -4.82 -16.50 14.31
C VAL A 85 -4.76 -16.45 12.78
N PRO A 86 -5.83 -16.78 12.02
CA PRO A 86 -5.78 -16.72 10.56
C PRO A 86 -5.59 -15.29 10.04
N ALA A 87 -6.08 -14.27 10.75
CA ALA A 87 -5.82 -12.88 10.37
C ALA A 87 -4.34 -12.49 10.56
N ALA A 88 -3.69 -12.94 11.64
CA ALA A 88 -2.27 -12.70 11.85
C ALA A 88 -1.43 -13.43 10.79
N LEU A 89 -1.74 -14.70 10.53
CA LEU A 89 -1.09 -15.50 9.48
C LEU A 89 -1.27 -14.86 8.10
N LEU A 90 -2.45 -14.33 7.79
CA LEU A 90 -2.71 -13.63 6.55
C LEU A 90 -1.84 -12.38 6.40
N GLY A 91 -1.65 -11.61 7.47
CA GLY A 91 -0.78 -10.44 7.46
C GLY A 91 0.69 -10.81 7.21
N VAL A 92 1.19 -11.85 7.88
CA VAL A 92 2.55 -12.35 7.65
C VAL A 92 2.71 -12.85 6.22
N ALA A 93 1.72 -13.57 5.70
CA ALA A 93 1.74 -14.09 4.35
C ALA A 93 1.79 -12.95 3.32
N TYR A 94 0.94 -11.92 3.46
CA TYR A 94 0.95 -10.73 2.58
C TYR A 94 2.32 -10.05 2.54
N ILE A 95 2.94 -9.84 3.71
CA ILE A 95 4.27 -9.23 3.80
C ILE A 95 5.32 -10.11 3.11
N ALA A 96 5.32 -11.41 3.39
CA ALA A 96 6.29 -12.34 2.82
C ALA A 96 6.19 -12.42 1.29
N THR A 97 4.97 -12.47 0.74
CA THR A 97 4.75 -12.49 -0.71
C THR A 97 5.11 -11.18 -1.38
N ALA A 98 4.83 -10.04 -0.75
CA ALA A 98 5.21 -8.73 -1.30
C ALA A 98 6.74 -8.58 -1.36
N ILE A 99 7.45 -8.98 -0.30
CA ILE A 99 8.94 -8.98 -0.30
C ILE A 99 9.48 -9.93 -1.38
N GLY A 100 8.89 -11.12 -1.52
CA GLY A 100 9.28 -12.08 -2.55
C GLY A 100 9.07 -11.56 -3.97
N ALA A 101 7.91 -10.96 -4.23
CA ALA A 101 7.58 -10.34 -5.51
C ALA A 101 8.51 -9.16 -5.81
N TRP A 102 8.79 -8.31 -4.82
CA TRP A 102 9.72 -7.19 -4.96
C TRP A 102 11.12 -7.65 -5.35
N ARG A 103 11.64 -8.67 -4.67
CA ARG A 103 12.96 -9.23 -4.95
C ARG A 103 13.05 -9.80 -6.37
N LEU A 104 12.02 -10.52 -6.81
CA LEU A 104 11.99 -11.11 -8.15
C LEU A 104 11.82 -10.06 -9.25
N ALA A 105 11.05 -9.00 -8.99
CA ALA A 105 10.84 -7.93 -9.97
C ALA A 105 12.03 -6.98 -10.10
N THR A 106 12.76 -6.72 -9.01
CA THR A 106 13.87 -5.74 -8.99
C THR A 106 15.26 -6.35 -9.04
N GLY A 107 15.41 -7.63 -8.68
CA GLY A 107 16.72 -8.27 -8.55
C GLY A 107 17.60 -7.66 -7.44
N ALA A 108 17.02 -6.86 -6.55
CA ALA A 108 17.72 -6.18 -5.47
C ALA A 108 18.23 -7.17 -4.39
N SER A 109 19.17 -6.71 -3.57
CA SER A 109 19.57 -7.43 -2.37
C SER A 109 18.36 -7.66 -1.44
N ILE A 110 18.45 -8.63 -0.52
CA ILE A 110 17.34 -8.92 0.40
C ILE A 110 17.00 -7.72 1.29
N GLY A 111 18.01 -6.97 1.78
CA GLY A 111 17.80 -5.80 2.61
C GLY A 111 17.05 -4.69 1.86
N TRP A 112 17.46 -4.41 0.62
CA TRP A 112 16.79 -3.45 -0.24
C TRP A 112 15.40 -3.89 -0.67
N SER A 113 15.18 -5.20 -0.83
CA SER A 113 13.86 -5.75 -1.15
C SER A 113 12.89 -5.60 0.02
N ILE A 114 13.36 -5.85 1.25
CA ILE A 114 12.55 -5.65 2.47
C ILE A 114 12.20 -4.16 2.62
N ALA A 115 13.18 -3.27 2.52
CA ALA A 115 12.97 -1.83 2.65
C ALA A 115 12.03 -1.28 1.55
N GLY A 116 12.23 -1.72 0.30
CA GLY A 116 11.41 -1.33 -0.84
C GLY A 116 9.96 -1.78 -0.71
N ALA A 117 9.74 -3.07 -0.46
CA ALA A 117 8.41 -3.65 -0.32
C ALA A 117 7.66 -3.05 0.89
N LEU A 118 8.29 -2.98 2.07
CA LEU A 118 7.65 -2.44 3.27
C LEU A 118 7.28 -0.96 3.13
N SER A 119 8.17 -0.13 2.55
CA SER A 119 7.87 1.29 2.34
C SER A 119 6.81 1.52 1.25
N SER A 120 6.82 0.73 0.18
CA SER A 120 5.80 0.76 -0.88
C SER A 120 4.42 0.36 -0.35
N MET A 121 4.33 -0.80 0.31
CA MET A 121 3.11 -1.27 0.98
C MET A 121 2.59 -0.26 2.01
N ALA A 122 3.50 0.36 2.77
CA ALA A 122 3.12 1.36 3.77
C ALA A 122 2.49 2.59 3.12
N LEU A 123 3.12 3.14 2.08
CA LEU A 123 2.65 4.34 1.41
C LEU A 123 1.35 4.08 0.64
N LEU A 124 1.30 3.04 -0.21
CA LEU A 124 0.10 2.69 -0.97
C LEU A 124 -1.05 2.27 -0.05
N GLY A 125 -0.76 1.47 0.98
CA GLY A 125 -1.75 1.00 1.94
C GLY A 125 -2.37 2.12 2.76
N SER A 126 -1.54 2.98 3.34
CA SER A 126 -2.01 4.10 4.17
C SER A 126 -2.90 5.07 3.39
N VAL A 127 -2.48 5.49 2.19
CA VAL A 127 -3.19 6.52 1.41
C VAL A 127 -4.51 5.99 0.87
N ASN A 128 -4.51 4.77 0.33
CA ASN A 128 -5.74 4.15 -0.17
C ASN A 128 -6.70 3.79 0.97
N MET A 129 -6.18 3.34 2.11
CA MET A 129 -7.03 3.09 3.28
C MET A 129 -7.64 4.39 3.82
N ALA A 130 -6.88 5.49 3.88
CA ALA A 130 -7.38 6.80 4.28
C ALA A 130 -8.50 7.28 3.35
N MET A 131 -8.31 7.16 2.04
CA MET A 131 -9.30 7.53 1.03
C MET A 131 -10.55 6.66 1.08
N LEU A 132 -10.41 5.33 1.12
CA LEU A 132 -11.54 4.40 1.21
C LEU A 132 -12.35 4.60 2.49
N LEU A 133 -11.66 4.80 3.62
CA LEU A 133 -12.32 5.13 4.87
C LEU A 133 -13.03 6.47 4.78
N GLY A 134 -12.37 7.49 4.22
CA GLY A 134 -12.96 8.81 3.98
C GLY A 134 -14.26 8.70 3.18
N HIS A 135 -14.25 7.97 2.07
CA HIS A 135 -15.45 7.72 1.26
C HIS A 135 -16.54 7.00 2.08
N TRP A 136 -16.14 6.06 2.93
CA TRP A 136 -17.07 5.39 3.85
C TRP A 136 -17.76 6.36 4.83
N TYR A 137 -17.10 7.44 5.27
CA TYR A 137 -17.74 8.51 6.08
C TYR A 137 -18.84 9.27 5.34
N LEU A 138 -18.80 9.31 3.99
CA LEU A 138 -19.86 9.95 3.20
C LEU A 138 -21.12 9.09 3.17
N VAL A 139 -20.96 7.77 3.16
CA VAL A 139 -22.05 6.79 3.12
C VAL A 139 -22.61 6.54 4.53
N VAL A 140 -21.74 6.36 5.52
CA VAL A 140 -22.11 6.07 6.91
C VAL A 140 -21.74 7.26 7.78
N ARG A 141 -22.72 8.11 8.08
CA ARG A 141 -22.53 9.29 8.93
C ARG A 141 -22.44 8.91 10.41
N GLY A 142 -21.75 9.74 11.21
CA GLY A 142 -21.68 9.59 12.68
C GLY A 142 -20.56 8.71 13.22
N MET A 143 -19.63 8.25 12.37
CA MET A 143 -18.43 7.55 12.83
C MET A 143 -17.47 8.51 13.55
N ALA A 144 -16.72 8.00 14.53
CA ALA A 144 -15.67 8.76 15.22
C ALA A 144 -14.62 9.24 14.22
N ILE A 145 -14.08 10.46 14.36
CA ILE A 145 -13.07 11.02 13.43
C ILE A 145 -11.65 10.46 13.66
N ASP A 146 -11.40 9.84 14.82
CA ASP A 146 -10.07 9.37 15.21
C ASP A 146 -9.42 8.37 14.25
N PRO A 147 -10.14 7.40 13.65
CA PRO A 147 -9.56 6.49 12.66
C PRO A 147 -9.03 7.22 11.42
N LEU A 148 -9.76 8.20 10.89
CA LEU A 148 -9.32 9.00 9.76
C LEU A 148 -8.07 9.81 10.13
N ARG A 149 -8.07 10.42 11.32
CA ARG A 149 -6.92 11.16 11.85
C ARG A 149 -5.67 10.29 11.98
N ARG A 150 -5.82 9.06 12.50
CA ARG A 150 -4.71 8.10 12.62
C ARG A 150 -4.18 7.70 11.25
N LEU A 151 -5.05 7.43 10.28
CA LEU A 151 -4.64 7.08 8.93
C LEU A 151 -3.93 8.24 8.22
N THR A 152 -4.39 9.48 8.39
CA THR A 152 -3.69 10.66 7.85
C THR A 152 -2.29 10.82 8.45
N VAL A 153 -2.11 10.56 9.75
CA VAL A 153 -0.74 10.53 10.32
C VAL A 153 0.06 9.36 9.76
N ALA A 154 -0.59 8.21 9.58
CA ALA A 154 0.03 7.03 9.01
C ALA A 154 0.50 7.25 7.57
N THR A 155 -0.23 8.03 6.75
CA THR A 155 0.21 8.42 5.40
C THR A 155 1.47 9.27 5.48
N LEU A 156 1.49 10.31 6.31
CA LEU A 156 2.68 11.14 6.50
C LEU A 156 3.90 10.30 6.92
N VAL A 157 3.76 9.46 7.94
CA VAL A 157 4.86 8.61 8.41
C VAL A 157 5.33 7.67 7.30
N SER A 158 4.41 7.07 6.55
CA SER A 158 4.75 6.19 5.43
C SER A 158 5.46 6.95 4.31
N THR A 159 5.06 8.18 4.00
CA THR A 159 5.74 9.05 3.03
C THR A 159 7.15 9.38 3.51
N LEU A 160 7.34 9.76 4.77
CA LEU A 160 8.67 10.08 5.32
C LEU A 160 9.59 8.85 5.30
N VAL A 161 9.06 7.68 5.67
CA VAL A 161 9.81 6.42 5.57
C VAL A 161 10.19 6.12 4.12
N ARG A 162 9.26 6.29 3.17
CA ARG A 162 9.54 6.11 1.74
C ARG A 162 10.64 7.04 1.27
N ILE A 163 10.58 8.33 1.62
CA ILE A 163 11.62 9.31 1.29
C ILE A 163 12.96 8.90 1.89
N GLY A 164 12.99 8.41 3.13
CA GLY A 164 14.20 7.89 3.76
C GLY A 164 14.81 6.70 3.02
N VAL A 165 13.98 5.74 2.59
CA VAL A 165 14.41 4.56 1.82
C VAL A 165 14.96 4.97 0.46
N VAL A 166 14.26 5.85 -0.26
CA VAL A 166 14.70 6.37 -1.57
C VAL A 166 15.98 7.19 -1.43
N GLY A 167 16.05 8.07 -0.43
CA GLY A 167 17.25 8.84 -0.11
C GLY A 167 18.46 7.94 0.20
N GLY A 168 18.25 6.87 0.98
CA GLY A 168 19.27 5.85 1.24
C GLY A 168 19.72 5.11 -0.03
N ALA A 169 18.78 4.76 -0.91
CA ALA A 169 19.09 4.14 -2.20
C ALA A 169 19.92 5.06 -3.11
N MET A 170 19.68 6.38 -3.06
CA MET A 170 20.44 7.37 -3.85
C MET A 170 21.91 7.52 -3.41
N LEU A 171 22.26 7.12 -2.19
CA LEU A 171 23.64 7.15 -1.69
C LEU A 171 24.49 5.98 -2.23
N VAL A 172 23.86 4.97 -2.83
CA VAL A 172 24.58 3.83 -3.42
C VAL A 172 25.38 4.31 -4.64
N PRO A 173 26.69 4.01 -4.73
CA PRO A 173 27.52 4.45 -5.83
C PRO A 173 26.96 4.03 -7.19
N GLY A 174 26.90 4.98 -8.14
CA GLY A 174 26.40 4.74 -9.50
C GLY A 174 24.90 4.97 -9.69
N VAL A 175 24.08 4.74 -8.65
CA VAL A 175 22.60 4.85 -8.74
C VAL A 175 22.16 6.26 -9.08
N TRP A 176 22.77 7.29 -8.47
CA TRP A 176 22.43 8.68 -8.77
C TRP A 176 22.61 9.02 -10.26
N ARG A 177 23.73 8.58 -10.86
CA ARG A 177 24.00 8.82 -12.28
C ARG A 177 23.04 8.05 -13.17
N GLU A 178 22.74 6.80 -12.83
CA GLU A 178 21.83 5.95 -13.60
C GLU A 178 20.38 6.48 -13.54
N VAL A 179 19.90 6.87 -12.36
CA VAL A 179 18.50 7.26 -12.19
C VAL A 179 18.27 8.75 -12.42
N ALA A 180 19.02 9.63 -11.75
CA ALA A 180 18.75 11.07 -11.80
C ALA A 180 19.25 11.72 -13.10
N MET A 181 20.31 11.21 -13.72
CA MET A 181 20.86 11.78 -14.97
C MET A 181 20.32 11.08 -16.22
N GLN A 182 20.33 9.75 -16.29
CA GLN A 182 19.86 9.05 -17.50
C GLN A 182 18.33 8.97 -17.58
N GLN A 183 17.65 8.83 -16.44
CA GLN A 183 16.18 8.74 -16.34
C GLN A 183 15.56 9.97 -15.67
N GLY A 184 16.24 11.12 -15.77
CA GLY A 184 15.93 12.32 -14.98
C GLY A 184 14.46 12.75 -15.02
N ILE A 185 13.81 12.71 -16.19
CA ILE A 185 12.39 13.08 -16.30
C ILE A 185 11.48 12.18 -15.45
N PHE A 186 11.70 10.87 -15.46
CA PHE A 186 10.91 9.91 -14.70
C PHE A 186 11.21 10.01 -13.20
N PHE A 187 12.46 10.25 -12.83
CA PHE A 187 12.85 10.49 -11.44
C PHE A 187 12.19 11.75 -10.88
N TRP A 188 12.21 12.88 -11.61
CA TRP A 188 11.59 14.12 -11.14
C TRP A 188 10.07 14.03 -11.11
N MET A 189 9.43 13.33 -12.06
CA MET A 189 8.00 13.03 -11.99
C MET A 189 7.66 12.19 -10.77
N ARG A 190 8.47 11.17 -10.46
CA ARG A 190 8.31 10.37 -9.24
C ARG A 190 8.52 11.18 -7.97
N ALA A 191 9.58 11.98 -7.91
CA ALA A 191 9.88 12.82 -6.75
C ALA A 191 8.77 13.86 -6.52
N GLY A 192 8.27 14.47 -7.60
CA GLY A 192 7.17 15.43 -7.55
C GLY A 192 5.86 14.80 -7.12
N TRP A 193 5.36 13.79 -7.83
CA TRP A 193 4.04 13.22 -7.57
C TRP A 193 4.03 12.20 -6.43
N GLY A 194 5.02 11.31 -6.36
CA GLY A 194 5.05 10.20 -5.38
C GLY A 194 5.53 10.57 -3.99
N LEU A 195 6.40 11.58 -3.87
CA LEU A 195 7.04 11.94 -2.60
C LEU A 195 6.65 13.34 -2.13
N ALA A 196 6.82 14.35 -2.98
CA ALA A 196 6.48 15.74 -2.63
C ALA A 196 4.96 15.96 -2.58
N GLY A 197 4.20 15.34 -3.49
CA GLY A 197 2.73 15.42 -3.53
C GLY A 197 2.07 15.13 -2.18
N PRO A 198 2.30 13.95 -1.57
CA PRO A 198 1.71 13.62 -0.27
C PRO A 198 2.15 14.55 0.86
N LEU A 199 3.40 15.02 0.84
CA LEU A 199 3.89 15.98 1.83
C LEU A 199 3.20 17.34 1.74
N VAL A 200 2.96 17.82 0.52
CA VAL A 200 2.28 19.11 0.27
C VAL A 200 0.79 18.99 0.61
N LEU A 201 0.16 17.86 0.30
CA LEU A 201 -1.27 17.65 0.54
C LEU A 201 -1.57 17.34 2.01
N TYR A 202 -0.64 16.74 2.76
CA TYR A 202 -0.82 16.41 4.18
C TYR A 202 -1.37 17.56 5.05
N PRO A 203 -0.78 18.78 5.08
CA PRO A 203 -1.30 19.86 5.91
C PRO A 203 -2.74 20.24 5.57
N MET A 204 -3.14 20.12 4.29
CA MET A 204 -4.51 20.38 3.84
C MET A 204 -5.48 19.29 4.32
N VAL A 205 -5.09 18.01 4.20
CA VAL A 205 -5.87 16.89 4.75
C VAL A 205 -5.98 17.00 6.27
N TRP A 206 -4.88 17.31 6.96
CA TRP A 206 -4.88 17.45 8.41
C TRP A 206 -5.78 18.60 8.88
N GLY A 207 -5.74 19.74 8.19
CA GLY A 207 -6.63 20.88 8.47
C GLY A 207 -8.10 20.50 8.32
N THR A 208 -8.47 19.83 7.22
CA THR A 208 -9.84 19.41 6.95
C THR A 208 -10.36 18.34 7.92
N VAL A 209 -9.50 17.38 8.30
CA VAL A 209 -9.81 16.37 9.32
C VAL A 209 -9.99 17.01 10.70
N LYS A 210 -9.18 18.01 11.06
CA LYS A 210 -9.28 18.73 12.35
C LYS A 210 -10.62 19.45 12.52
N ILE A 211 -11.13 20.07 11.44
CA ILE A 211 -12.45 20.73 11.43
C ILE A 211 -13.61 19.76 11.15
N ARG A 212 -13.33 18.44 11.07
CA ARG A 212 -14.31 17.38 10.78
C ARG A 212 -15.04 17.54 9.43
N SER A 213 -14.42 18.23 8.46
CA SER A 213 -14.94 18.33 7.10
C SER A 213 -14.53 17.11 6.29
N THR A 214 -15.26 16.00 6.47
CA THR A 214 -14.93 14.71 5.86
C THR A 214 -15.04 14.75 4.33
N MET A 215 -15.99 15.51 3.77
CA MET A 215 -16.16 15.66 2.32
C MET A 215 -14.98 16.37 1.65
N ALA A 216 -14.49 17.46 2.25
CA ALA A 216 -13.30 18.15 1.75
C ALA A 216 -12.04 17.27 1.93
N ALA A 217 -11.90 16.62 3.09
CA ALA A 217 -10.79 15.72 3.36
C ALA A 217 -10.73 14.57 2.33
N THR A 218 -11.87 13.98 1.97
CA THR A 218 -11.92 12.93 0.94
C THR A 218 -11.47 13.42 -0.43
N GLY A 219 -11.90 14.62 -0.84
CA GLY A 219 -11.50 15.17 -2.14
C GLY A 219 -9.98 15.31 -2.27
N ILE A 220 -9.33 15.80 -1.21
CA ILE A 220 -7.87 15.94 -1.18
C ILE A 220 -7.19 14.56 -1.17
N LEU A 221 -7.72 13.60 -0.40
CA LEU A 221 -7.21 12.23 -0.38
C LEU A 221 -7.31 11.52 -1.75
N TYR A 222 -8.29 11.84 -2.59
CA TYR A 222 -8.32 11.33 -3.97
C TYR A 222 -7.14 11.82 -4.80
N VAL A 223 -6.82 13.11 -4.70
CA VAL A 223 -5.65 13.68 -5.38
C VAL A 223 -4.36 13.05 -4.86
N ASP A 224 -4.28 12.84 -3.54
CA ASP A 224 -3.15 12.19 -2.89
C ASP A 224 -2.96 10.74 -3.38
N VAL A 225 -4.04 9.96 -3.47
CA VAL A 225 -4.00 8.60 -4.05
C VAL A 225 -3.47 8.63 -5.47
N VAL A 226 -3.98 9.52 -6.33
CA VAL A 226 -3.51 9.61 -7.73
C VAL A 226 -2.03 9.96 -7.81
N ALA A 227 -1.59 10.93 -7.01
CA ALA A 227 -0.20 11.36 -6.93
C ALA A 227 0.74 10.21 -6.50
N VAL A 228 0.38 9.50 -5.41
CA VAL A 228 1.12 8.33 -4.93
C VAL A 228 1.14 7.20 -5.96
N VAL A 229 0.01 6.88 -6.57
CA VAL A 229 -0.09 5.78 -7.54
C VAL A 229 0.82 6.04 -8.73
N ILE A 230 0.78 7.25 -9.30
CA ILE A 230 1.68 7.64 -10.41
C ILE A 230 3.15 7.51 -9.97
N GLY A 231 3.48 8.04 -8.78
CA GLY A 231 4.83 7.98 -8.25
C GLY A 231 5.34 6.56 -8.02
N GLU A 232 4.53 5.67 -7.47
CA GLU A 232 4.90 4.29 -7.17
C GLU A 232 4.99 3.40 -8.42
N VAL A 233 4.17 3.65 -9.45
CA VAL A 233 4.34 2.98 -10.75
C VAL A 233 5.69 3.36 -11.38
N LEU A 234 6.02 4.66 -11.38
CA LEU A 234 7.32 5.14 -11.86
C LEU A 234 8.48 4.59 -11.00
N GLY A 235 8.28 4.49 -9.68
CA GLY A 235 9.26 3.93 -8.75
C GLY A 235 9.54 2.47 -8.95
N GLY A 236 8.50 1.66 -9.13
CA GLY A 236 8.67 0.24 -9.42
C GLY A 236 9.50 0.02 -10.69
N TRP A 237 9.29 0.85 -11.71
CA TRP A 237 10.08 0.81 -12.94
C TRP A 237 11.54 1.24 -12.73
N LEU A 238 11.78 2.38 -12.07
CA LEU A 238 13.14 2.86 -11.75
C LEU A 238 13.89 1.87 -10.84
N SER A 239 13.20 1.30 -9.86
CA SER A 239 13.74 0.31 -8.94
C SER A 239 14.15 -0.98 -9.64
N ALA A 240 13.45 -1.37 -10.71
CA ALA A 240 13.82 -2.54 -11.51
C ALA A 240 15.08 -2.31 -12.36
N ILE A 241 15.35 -1.08 -12.77
CA ILE A 241 16.57 -0.71 -13.50
C ILE A 241 17.75 -0.63 -12.53
N ALA A 242 17.62 0.20 -11.48
CA ALA A 242 18.70 0.48 -10.54
C ALA A 242 18.98 -0.64 -9.53
N ARG A 243 18.09 -1.65 -9.44
CA ARG A 243 18.14 -2.76 -8.47
C ARG A 243 18.20 -2.31 -7.00
N VAL A 244 17.67 -1.12 -6.73
CA VAL A 244 17.51 -0.53 -5.39
C VAL A 244 16.15 0.18 -5.32
N PRO A 245 15.55 0.36 -4.14
CA PRO A 245 14.22 0.95 -3.99
C PRO A 245 14.30 2.47 -4.18
N VAL A 246 14.22 2.89 -5.44
CA VAL A 246 14.20 4.30 -5.86
C VAL A 246 12.81 4.77 -6.05
#